data_AF-A0A512DLC4-F1
#
_entry.id   AF-A0A512DLC4-F1
#
_cell.length_a   1.000
_cell.length_b   1.000
_cell.length_c   1.000
_cell.angle_alpha   90.00
_cell.angle_beta   90.00
_cell.angle_gamma   90.00
#
_symmetry.space_group_name_H-M   'P 1'
#
loop_
_entity.id
_entity.type
_entity.pdbx_description
1 polymer ?
#
loop_
_entity_poly.entity_id
_entity_poly.type
_entity_poly.pdbx_seq_one_letter_code
_entity_poly.pdbx_strand_id
1 'polypeptide(L)'
;MSECEREVSADLLSVILPTAARRAIGAYEIFSSIPPDGGDAKEFGAFQTACKAAVGHLTALYQLQRLVAAAVAPKPGTGATSKADEYAEIYDRARARIALLDGPDPLDEANPSEED
;
A
#
# COMPACT_ATOMS: atom_id res chain seq x y z
N MET A 1 25.39 -5.06 9.30
CA MET A 1 25.30 -3.63 9.01
C MET A 1 25.76 -2.82 10.20
N SER A 2 26.73 -1.93 9.97
CA SER A 2 27.16 -0.93 10.94
C SER A 2 26.03 0.09 11.22
N GLU A 3 26.08 0.80 12.34
CA GLU A 3 25.13 1.89 12.65
C GLU A 3 25.22 3.02 11.61
N CYS A 4 26.43 3.34 11.16
CA CYS A 4 26.66 4.32 10.09
C CYS A 4 25.96 3.92 8.77
N GLU A 5 26.00 2.63 8.38
CA GLU A 5 25.34 2.15 7.16
C GLU A 5 23.81 2.26 7.26
N ARG A 6 23.25 2.04 8.46
CA ARG A 6 21.81 2.19 8.71
C ARG A 6 21.37 3.65 8.64
N GLU A 7 22.16 4.55 9.20
CA GLU A 7 21.90 5.99 9.21
C GLU A 7 21.93 6.56 7.78
N VAL A 8 22.98 6.23 7.01
CA VAL A 8 23.08 6.60 5.58
C VAL A 8 21.92 6.02 4.75
N SER A 9 21.51 4.78 5.01
CA SER A 9 20.39 4.16 4.31
C SER A 9 19.05 4.83 4.65
N ALA A 10 18.84 5.19 5.91
CA ALA A 10 17.63 5.89 6.35
C ALA A 10 17.56 7.30 5.74
N ASP A 11 18.68 8.03 5.72
CA ASP A 11 18.78 9.34 5.08
C ASP A 11 18.46 9.27 3.58
N LEU A 12 19.06 8.30 2.87
CA LEU A 12 18.79 8.10 1.44
C LEU A 12 17.31 7.77 1.19
N LEU A 13 16.73 6.88 2.00
CA LEU A 13 15.32 6.53 1.88
C LEU A 13 14.41 7.73 2.18
N SER A 14 14.78 8.59 3.12
CA SER A 14 13.99 9.79 3.46
C SER A 14 13.86 10.75 2.27
N VAL A 15 14.87 10.79 1.40
CA VAL A 15 14.89 11.61 0.18
C VAL A 15 14.09 10.95 -0.95
N ILE A 16 14.20 9.63 -1.13
CA ILE A 16 13.64 8.93 -2.28
C ILE A 16 12.16 8.61 -2.10
N LEU A 17 11.74 8.18 -0.90
CA LEU A 17 10.41 7.65 -0.66
C LEU A 17 9.26 8.62 -0.96
N PRO A 18 9.35 9.94 -0.67
CA PRO A 18 8.28 10.87 -1.04
C PRO A 18 8.05 10.93 -2.55
N THR A 19 9.12 10.88 -3.34
CA THR A 19 9.04 10.90 -4.80
C THR A 19 8.55 9.57 -5.34
N ALA A 20 8.98 8.44 -4.77
CA ALA A 20 8.47 7.12 -5.12
C ALA A 20 6.96 7.00 -4.86
N ALA A 21 6.49 7.48 -3.70
CA ALA A 21 5.07 7.49 -3.37
C ALA A 21 4.23 8.33 -4.33
N ARG A 22 4.66 9.57 -4.63
CA ARG A 22 3.96 10.42 -5.61
C ARG A 22 3.88 9.78 -7.00
N ARG A 23 4.96 9.14 -7.45
CA ARG A 23 4.99 8.42 -8.73
C ARG A 23 4.03 7.23 -8.74
N ALA A 24 4.01 6.44 -7.67
CA ALA A 24 3.09 5.32 -7.53
C ALA A 24 1.63 5.77 -7.54
N ILE A 25 1.30 6.82 -6.77
CA ILE A 25 -0.05 7.41 -6.74
C ILE A 25 -0.47 7.84 -8.15
N GLY A 26 0.33 8.65 -8.85
CA GLY A 26 -0.02 9.10 -10.19
C GLY A 26 -0.16 7.96 -11.20
N ALA A 27 0.67 6.92 -11.11
CA ALA A 27 0.56 5.74 -11.96
C ALA A 27 -0.74 4.97 -11.71
N TYR A 28 -1.14 4.81 -10.44
CA TYR A 28 -2.37 4.10 -10.08
C TYR A 28 -3.64 4.91 -10.33
N GLU A 29 -3.60 6.24 -10.23
CA GLU A 29 -4.68 7.11 -10.69
C GLU A 29 -4.92 6.93 -12.20
N ILE A 30 -3.86 6.95 -13.00
CA ILE A 30 -3.97 6.71 -14.46
C ILE A 30 -4.52 5.30 -14.73
N PHE A 31 -3.94 4.27 -14.11
CA PHE A 31 -4.38 2.89 -14.31
C PHE A 31 -5.86 2.70 -13.95
N SER A 32 -6.29 3.19 -12.79
CA SER A 32 -7.68 3.02 -12.31
C SER A 32 -8.70 3.86 -13.08
N SER A 33 -8.27 4.91 -13.80
CA SER A 33 -9.14 5.72 -14.65
C SER A 33 -9.60 5.03 -15.94
N ILE A 34 -8.99 3.87 -16.28
CA ILE A 34 -9.26 3.11 -17.51
C ILE A 34 -9.76 1.71 -17.13
N PRO A 35 -11.01 1.56 -16.67
CA PRO A 35 -11.58 0.24 -16.42
C PRO A 35 -11.76 -0.54 -17.73
N PRO A 36 -11.72 -1.88 -17.71
CA PRO A 36 -12.00 -2.71 -18.88
C PRO A 36 -13.44 -2.50 -19.37
N ASP A 37 -13.67 -2.69 -20.68
CA ASP A 37 -14.92 -2.37 -21.39
C ASP A 37 -16.14 -3.24 -20.98
N GLY A 38 -15.99 -4.09 -19.96
CA GLY A 38 -17.08 -4.88 -19.37
C GLY A 38 -17.47 -6.14 -20.14
N GLY A 39 -16.79 -6.46 -21.24
CA GLY A 39 -17.07 -7.63 -22.08
C GLY A 39 -16.43 -8.94 -21.62
N ASP A 40 -15.34 -8.88 -20.83
CA ASP A 40 -14.59 -10.06 -20.39
C ASP A 40 -14.46 -10.09 -18.85
N ALA A 41 -15.05 -11.11 -18.23
CA ALA A 41 -14.97 -11.36 -16.80
C ALA A 41 -13.53 -11.59 -16.31
N LYS A 42 -12.66 -12.17 -17.15
CA LYS A 42 -11.25 -12.39 -16.85
C LYS A 42 -10.48 -11.08 -16.79
N GLU A 43 -10.75 -10.17 -17.72
CA GLU A 43 -10.15 -8.83 -17.72
C GLU A 43 -10.59 -8.03 -16.48
N PHE A 44 -11.86 -8.13 -16.10
CA PHE A 44 -12.37 -7.51 -14.89
C PHE A 44 -11.70 -8.07 -13.62
N GLY A 45 -11.57 -9.40 -13.51
CA GLY A 45 -10.89 -10.05 -12.38
C GLY A 45 -9.41 -9.66 -12.28
N ALA A 46 -8.71 -9.57 -13.42
CA ALA A 46 -7.33 -9.08 -13.47
C ALA A 46 -7.22 -7.62 -13.04
N PHE A 47 -8.13 -6.75 -13.49
CA PHE A 47 -8.19 -5.35 -13.09
C PHE A 47 -8.44 -5.17 -11.59
N GLN A 48 -9.37 -5.94 -11.00
CA GLN A 48 -9.62 -5.93 -9.57
C GLN A 48 -8.38 -6.36 -8.78
N THR A 49 -7.70 -7.42 -9.23
CA THR A 49 -6.47 -7.93 -8.59
C THR A 49 -5.36 -6.90 -8.66
N ALA A 50 -5.18 -6.24 -9.81
CA ALA A 50 -4.22 -5.16 -9.98
C ALA A 50 -4.53 -3.97 -9.07
N CYS A 51 -5.82 -3.60 -8.90
CA CYS A 51 -6.24 -2.57 -7.94
C CYS A 51 -5.88 -2.95 -6.49
N LYS A 52 -6.11 -4.21 -6.08
CA LYS A 52 -5.72 -4.69 -4.74
C LYS A 52 -4.20 -4.62 -4.53
N ALA A 53 -3.43 -5.07 -5.52
CA ALA A 53 -1.97 -5.00 -5.48
C ALA A 53 -1.45 -3.56 -5.41
N ALA A 54 -2.08 -2.63 -6.14
CA ALA A 54 -1.76 -1.21 -6.10
C ALA A 54 -1.93 -0.63 -4.70
N VAL A 55 -3.04 -0.93 -4.03
CA VAL A 55 -3.27 -0.47 -2.65
C VAL A 55 -2.28 -1.10 -1.68
N GLY A 56 -1.94 -2.39 -1.86
CA GLY A 56 -0.89 -3.06 -1.08
C GLY A 56 0.47 -2.37 -1.23
N HIS A 57 0.85 -2.00 -2.46
CA HIS A 57 2.08 -1.26 -2.72
C HIS A 57 2.09 0.13 -2.08
N LEU A 58 1.00 0.90 -2.21
CA LEU A 58 0.88 2.21 -1.56
C LEU A 58 0.96 2.10 -0.03
N THR A 59 0.34 1.07 0.54
CA THR A 59 0.41 0.79 1.98
C THR A 59 1.84 0.47 2.41
N ALA A 60 2.57 -0.32 1.65
CA ALA A 60 3.97 -0.65 1.94
C ALA A 60 4.86 0.61 1.90
N LEU A 61 4.69 1.46 0.88
CA LEU A 61 5.42 2.73 0.77
C LEU A 61 5.17 3.65 1.98
N TYR A 62 3.93 3.71 2.46
CA TYR A 62 3.59 4.46 3.66
C TYR A 62 4.24 3.93 4.93
N GLN A 63 4.11 2.63 5.17
CA GLN A 63 4.73 2.02 6.35
C GLN A 63 6.25 2.22 6.34
N LEU A 64 6.87 2.12 5.16
CA LEU A 64 8.29 2.39 4.98
C LEU A 64 8.64 3.85 5.27
N GLN A 65 7.83 4.82 4.81
CA GLN A 65 8.01 6.24 5.15
C GLN A 65 7.92 6.47 6.66
N ARG A 66 6.95 5.86 7.35
CA ARG A 66 6.82 5.97 8.80
C ARG A 66 8.03 5.40 9.55
N LEU A 67 8.52 4.24 9.12
CA LEU A 67 9.70 3.62 9.70
C LEU A 67 10.95 4.49 9.50
N VAL A 68 11.12 5.05 8.30
CA VAL A 68 12.23 5.94 7.98
C VAL A 68 12.14 7.26 8.77
N ALA A 69 10.95 7.86 8.86
CA ALA A 69 10.74 9.06 9.68
C ALA A 69 11.07 8.80 11.15
N ALA A 70 10.69 7.64 11.70
CA ALA A 70 11.04 7.24 13.06
C ALA A 70 12.54 6.96 13.24
N ALA A 71 13.23 6.46 12.21
CA ALA A 71 14.65 6.18 12.24
C ALA A 71 15.53 7.44 12.15
N VAL A 72 15.07 8.46 11.41
CA VAL A 72 15.78 9.74 11.22
C VAL A 72 15.39 10.77 12.30
N ALA A 73 14.30 10.54 13.04
CA ALA A 73 13.90 11.43 14.13
C ALA A 73 15.00 11.53 15.20
N PRO A 74 15.34 12.76 15.65
CA PRO A 74 16.32 12.93 16.71
C PRO A 74 15.86 12.21 17.99
N LYS A 75 16.80 11.53 18.67
CA LYS A 75 16.55 10.76 19.91
C LYS A 75 15.68 11.56 20.90
N PRO A 76 14.71 10.92 21.56
CA PRO A 76 13.74 11.62 22.40
C PRO A 76 14.44 12.28 23.60
N GLY A 77 14.60 13.60 23.49
CA GLY A 77 15.12 14.49 24.53
C GLY A 77 14.75 15.96 24.30
N THR A 78 14.01 16.28 23.23
CA THR A 78 13.59 17.65 22.93
C THR A 78 12.21 17.57 22.30
N GLY A 79 11.22 18.21 22.94
CA GLY A 79 9.80 18.09 22.61
C GLY A 79 9.44 18.60 21.22
N ALA A 80 9.63 17.77 20.20
CA ALA A 80 9.10 17.98 18.87
C ALA A 80 7.70 17.37 18.81
N THR A 81 6.68 18.22 18.73
CA THR A 81 5.30 17.87 18.39
C THR A 81 5.30 17.09 17.08
N SER A 82 4.94 15.81 17.16
CA SER A 82 4.78 14.93 16.01
C SER A 82 3.84 15.58 15.01
N LYS A 83 4.36 15.95 13.83
CA LYS A 83 3.56 16.49 12.74
C LYS A 83 2.57 15.39 12.35
N ALA A 84 1.28 15.61 12.57
CA ALA A 84 0.24 14.64 12.25
C ALA A 84 0.42 14.17 10.81
N ASP A 85 0.45 12.85 10.64
CA ASP A 85 0.76 12.19 9.38
C ASP A 85 -0.39 12.46 8.39
N GLU A 86 -0.16 13.38 7.46
CA GLU A 86 -1.14 13.94 6.51
C GLU A 86 -1.89 12.87 5.70
N TYR A 87 -1.31 11.67 5.58
CA TYR A 87 -1.85 10.60 4.78
C TYR A 87 -2.48 9.47 5.61
N ALA A 88 -2.40 9.50 6.94
CA ALA A 88 -2.90 8.42 7.80
C ALA A 88 -4.37 8.06 7.54
N GLU A 89 -5.22 9.08 7.40
CA GLU A 89 -6.65 8.90 7.13
C GLU A 89 -6.92 8.25 5.76
N ILE A 90 -6.09 8.55 4.75
CA ILE A 90 -6.21 7.99 3.41
C ILE A 90 -5.88 6.49 3.45
N TYR A 91 -4.85 6.10 4.20
CA TYR A 91 -4.46 4.70 4.32
C TYR A 91 -5.45 3.86 5.12
N ASP A 92 -5.98 4.39 6.23
CA ASP A 92 -7.00 3.68 7.01
C ASP A 92 -8.27 3.44 6.18
N ARG A 93 -8.68 4.44 5.40
CA ARG A 93 -9.79 4.31 4.44
C ARG A 93 -9.51 3.24 3.38
N ALA A 94 -8.32 3.24 2.80
CA ALA A 94 -7.93 2.27 1.79
C ALA A 94 -7.90 0.83 2.35
N ARG A 95 -7.34 0.65 3.55
CA ARG A 95 -7.28 -0.66 4.23
C ARG A 95 -8.67 -1.19 4.58
N ALA A 96 -9.55 -0.34 5.11
CA ALA A 96 -10.93 -0.70 5.39
C ALA A 96 -11.68 -1.12 4.10
N ARG A 97 -11.39 -0.46 2.97
CA ARG A 97 -12.01 -0.80 1.69
C ARG A 97 -11.51 -2.13 1.12
N ILE A 98 -10.22 -2.45 1.25
CA ILE A 98 -9.69 -3.78 0.86
C ILE A 98 -10.34 -4.87 1.70
N ALA A 99 -10.41 -4.70 3.03
CA ALA A 99 -10.99 -5.71 3.92
C ALA A 99 -12.46 -6.02 3.58
N LEU A 100 -13.22 -5.03 3.09
CA LEU A 100 -14.57 -5.23 2.57
C LEU A 100 -14.61 -6.02 1.25
N LEU A 101 -13.58 -5.87 0.42
CA LEU A 101 -13.44 -6.51 -0.90
C LEU A 101 -12.76 -7.90 -0.85
N ASP A 102 -12.18 -8.27 0.29
CA ASP A 102 -11.64 -9.61 0.59
C ASP A 102 -12.63 -10.49 1.36
N GLY A 103 -13.93 -10.16 1.33
CA GLY A 103 -14.99 -11.09 1.73
C GLY A 103 -14.86 -12.43 0.97
N PRO A 104 -15.32 -13.55 1.57
CA PRO A 104 -15.00 -14.91 1.11
C PRO A 104 -15.28 -15.07 -0.39
N ASP A 105 -14.31 -15.62 -1.10
CA ASP A 105 -14.44 -16.01 -2.51
C ASP A 105 -15.51 -17.12 -2.58
N PRO A 106 -16.69 -16.87 -3.19
CA PRO A 106 -17.77 -17.86 -3.25
C PRO A 106 -17.42 -19.07 -4.14
N LEU A 107 -16.23 -19.13 -4.74
CA LEU A 107 -15.77 -20.23 -5.57
C LEU A 107 -15.05 -21.36 -4.81
N ASP A 108 -14.75 -21.19 -3.52
CA ASP A 108 -14.08 -22.25 -2.71
C ASP A 108 -15.05 -23.23 -2.04
N GLU A 109 -16.37 -22.98 -2.07
CA GLU A 109 -17.38 -23.85 -1.45
C GLU A 109 -18.11 -24.79 -2.44
N ALA A 110 -17.82 -24.71 -3.74
CA ALA A 110 -18.47 -25.54 -4.76
C ALA A 110 -17.62 -26.77 -5.16
N ASN A 111 -17.33 -27.66 -4.20
CA ASN A 111 -16.98 -29.04 -4.54
C ASN A 111 -17.73 -30.03 -3.63
N PRO A 112 -19.01 -30.34 -3.92
CA PRO A 112 -19.61 -31.55 -3.40
C PRO A 112 -18.95 -32.72 -4.13
N SER A 113 -17.95 -33.33 -3.49
CA SER A 113 -17.44 -34.64 -3.92
C SER A 113 -18.63 -35.60 -3.95
N GLU A 114 -19.11 -35.93 -5.15
CA GLU A 114 -20.10 -36.96 -5.40
C GLU A 114 -19.54 -38.30 -4.86
N GLU A 115 -20.27 -38.87 -3.91
CA GLU A 115 -20.11 -40.26 -3.47
C GLU A 115 -20.54 -41.19 -4.60
N ASP A 116 -19.68 -42.15 -4.97
CA ASP A 116 -20.05 -43.41 -5.61
C ASP A 116 -19.08 -44.52 -5.16
#